data_AF-A0A8C4PTI2-F1
#
_entry.id   AF-A0A8C4PTI2-F1
#
_cell.length_a   1.000
_cell.length_b   1.000
_cell.length_c   1.000
_cell.angle_alpha   90.00
_cell.angle_beta   90.00
_cell.angle_gamma   90.00
#
_symmetry.space_group_name_H-M   'P 1'
#
loop_
_entity.id
_entity.type
_entity.pdbx_description
1 polymer ?
#
loop_
_entity_poly.entity_id
_entity_poly.type
_entity_poly.pdbx_seq_one_letter_code
_entity_poly.pdbx_strand_id
1 'polypeptide(L)'
;FLFLASHHGILVYLTHQQKVLQLSKSVPCHFKSWCIHRDKYWSFAYVMRTWFEEHKNERDLVKATQLLKEPEEEFWRSASMAVCLP
;
A
#
# COMPACT_ATOMS: atom_id res chain seq x y z
N PHE A 1 6.02 8.59 -9.35
CA PHE A 1 6.44 8.66 -10.75
C PHE A 1 6.97 7.29 -11.14
N LEU A 2 6.34 6.67 -12.15
CA LEU A 2 6.69 5.45 -12.93
C LEU A 2 7.43 4.29 -12.23
N PHE A 3 6.78 3.14 -12.05
CA PHE A 3 7.28 1.78 -12.35
C PHE A 3 6.07 0.82 -12.23
N LEU A 4 5.43 0.47 -13.36
CA LEU A 4 5.58 -0.79 -14.08
C LEU A 4 5.11 -2.03 -13.30
N ALA A 5 3.85 -2.39 -13.47
CA ALA A 5 3.43 -3.79 -13.47
C ALA A 5 3.06 -4.16 -14.91
N SER A 6 4.05 -4.63 -15.67
CA SER A 6 3.84 -5.25 -16.97
C SER A 6 3.14 -6.60 -16.80
N HIS A 7 2.04 -6.79 -17.52
CA HIS A 7 1.79 -8.06 -18.22
C HIS A 7 0.91 -7.93 -19.47
N HIS A 8 0.28 -6.78 -19.71
CA HIS A 8 -0.29 -6.40 -21.01
C HIS A 8 -0.16 -4.88 -21.18
N GLY A 9 0.46 -4.44 -22.28
CA GLY A 9 0.82 -3.04 -22.54
C GLY A 9 -0.38 -2.10 -22.76
N ILE A 10 -1.09 -1.76 -21.68
CA ILE A 10 -2.02 -0.65 -21.63
C ILE A 10 -1.52 0.30 -20.55
N LEU A 11 -1.12 1.50 -20.95
CA LEU A 11 -0.74 2.55 -20.01
C LEU A 11 -2.02 3.13 -19.39
N VAL A 12 -2.55 2.45 -18.38
CA VAL A 12 -3.74 2.91 -17.66
C VAL A 12 -3.32 4.01 -16.70
N TYR A 13 -3.65 5.26 -17.04
CA TYR A 13 -3.51 6.38 -16.13
C TYR A 13 -4.54 6.26 -15.00
N LEU A 14 -4.12 5.68 -13.88
CA LEU A 14 -4.95 5.60 -12.67
C LEU A 14 -4.99 6.95 -11.96
N THR A 15 -6.19 7.35 -11.54
CA THR A 15 -6.38 8.52 -10.67
C THR A 15 -5.70 8.29 -9.32
N HIS A 16 -5.35 9.36 -8.62
CA HIS A 16 -4.74 9.25 -7.29
C HIS A 16 -5.62 8.42 -6.33
N GLN A 17 -6.94 8.64 -6.36
CA GLN A 17 -7.90 7.86 -5.56
C GLN A 17 -7.88 6.37 -5.90
N GLN A 18 -7.79 6.01 -7.20
CA GLN A 18 -7.69 4.61 -7.61
C GLN A 18 -6.41 3.96 -7.07
N LYS A 19 -5.29 4.68 -7.08
CA LYS A 19 -4.01 4.18 -6.53
C LYS A 19 -4.08 3.97 -5.02
N VAL A 20 -4.66 4.93 -4.28
CA VAL A 20 -4.90 4.81 -2.84
C VAL A 20 -5.77 3.58 -2.54
N LEU A 21 -6.87 3.40 -3.27
CA LEU A 21 -7.77 2.26 -3.10
C LEU A 21 -7.10 0.93 -3.45
N GLN A 22 -6.25 0.91 -4.48
CA GLN A 22 -5.48 -0.26 -4.85
C GLN A 22 -4.51 -0.63 -3.73
N LEU A 23 -3.72 0.32 -3.22
CA LEU A 23 -2.76 0.11 -2.14
C LEU A 23 -3.46 -0.36 -0.85
N SER A 24 -4.55 0.32 -0.49
CA SER A 24 -5.37 0.00 0.68
C SER A 24 -5.93 -1.43 0.64
N LYS A 25 -6.19 -1.97 -0.56
CA LYS A 25 -6.67 -3.35 -0.75
C LYS A 25 -5.53 -4.36 -0.91
N SER A 26 -4.47 -4.01 -1.63
CA SER A 26 -3.38 -4.94 -1.95
C SER A 26 -2.52 -5.25 -0.74
N VAL A 27 -2.21 -4.24 0.08
CA VAL A 27 -1.31 -4.38 1.23
C VAL A 27 -1.87 -5.40 2.24
N PRO A 28 -3.11 -5.28 2.76
CA PRO A 28 -3.64 -6.28 3.69
C PRO A 28 -3.81 -7.67 3.06
N CYS A 29 -4.13 -7.77 1.76
CA CYS A 29 -4.23 -9.06 1.08
C CYS A 29 -2.88 -9.77 1.00
N HIS A 30 -1.81 -9.03 0.70
CA HIS A 30 -0.47 -9.56 0.70
C HIS A 30 -0.05 -9.99 2.12
N PHE A 31 -0.21 -9.11 3.12
CA PHE A 31 0.07 -9.47 4.51
C PHE A 31 -0.74 -10.69 4.98
N LYS A 32 -2.02 -10.83 4.58
CA LYS A 32 -2.82 -12.02 4.91
C LYS A 32 -2.26 -13.32 4.32
N SER A 33 -1.63 -13.24 3.15
CA SER A 33 -1.00 -14.39 2.48
C SER A 33 0.36 -14.75 3.10
N TRP A 34 1.13 -13.77 3.56
CA TRP A 34 2.50 -13.97 4.04
C TRP A 34 2.58 -14.12 5.57
N CYS A 35 1.67 -13.49 6.31
CA CYS A 35 1.61 -13.62 7.76
C CYS A 35 0.98 -14.96 8.16
N ILE A 36 1.81 -15.80 8.77
CA ILE A 36 1.39 -17.05 9.40
C ILE A 36 0.52 -16.76 10.64
N HIS A 37 0.88 -15.70 11.39
CA HIS A 37 0.23 -15.28 12.64
C HIS A 37 -0.94 -14.32 12.38
N ARG A 38 -2.16 -14.71 12.75
CA ARG A 38 -3.41 -13.96 12.50
C ARG A 38 -3.58 -12.75 13.42
N ASP A 39 -3.09 -12.83 14.65
CA ASP A 39 -3.05 -11.78 15.66
C ASP A 39 -2.21 -10.57 15.20
N LYS A 40 -1.04 -10.83 14.62
CA LYS A 40 -0.19 -9.78 14.03
C LYS A 40 -0.85 -9.11 12.82
N TYR A 41 -1.56 -9.89 12.00
CA TYR A 41 -2.32 -9.35 10.87
C TYR A 41 -3.38 -8.34 11.30
N TRP A 42 -4.18 -8.63 12.33
CA TRP A 42 -5.23 -7.71 12.79
C TRP A 42 -4.65 -6.39 13.30
N SER A 43 -3.56 -6.47 14.05
CA SER A 43 -2.84 -5.29 14.56
C SER A 43 -2.35 -4.41 13.40
N PHE A 44 -1.70 -5.02 12.40
CA PHE A 44 -1.23 -4.32 11.20
C PHE A 44 -2.38 -3.71 10.37
N ALA A 45 -3.45 -4.47 10.14
CA ALA A 45 -4.62 -4.00 9.40
C ALA A 45 -5.29 -2.78 10.08
N TYR A 46 -5.34 -2.78 11.41
CA TYR A 46 -5.85 -1.65 12.18
C TYR A 46 -4.96 -0.40 12.04
N VAL A 47 -3.63 -0.56 12.16
CA VAL A 47 -2.66 0.54 11.97
C VAL A 47 -2.78 1.14 10.57
N MET A 48 -2.81 0.30 9.54
CA MET A 48 -2.95 0.75 8.15
C MET A 48 -4.25 1.52 7.93
N ARG A 49 -5.38 1.01 8.45
CA ARG A 49 -6.67 1.70 8.34
C ARG A 49 -6.64 3.07 9.02
N THR A 50 -6.07 3.14 10.22
CA THR A 50 -5.96 4.38 11.00
C THR A 50 -5.15 5.41 10.22
N TRP A 51 -4.00 5.01 9.68
CA TRP A 51 -3.15 5.88 8.86
C TRP A 51 -3.87 6.41 7.61
N PHE A 52 -4.66 5.58 6.92
CA PHE A 52 -5.44 6.03 5.76
C PHE A 52 -6.55 7.03 6.14
N GLU A 53 -7.21 6.85 7.29
CA GLU A 53 -8.22 7.80 7.76
C GLU A 53 -7.60 9.14 8.19
N GLU A 54 -6.42 9.14 8.80
CA GLU A 54 -5.68 10.36 9.18
C GLU A 54 -5.32 11.22 7.97
N HIS A 55 -4.91 10.59 6.85
CA HIS A 55 -4.45 11.30 5.65
C HIS A 55 -5.56 11.51 4.59
N LYS A 56 -6.81 11.18 4.91
CA LYS A 56 -7.95 11.25 3.97
C LYS A 56 -8.28 12.67 3.48
N ASN A 57 -7.98 13.68 4.29
CA ASN A 57 -8.34 15.08 4.04
C ASN A 57 -7.17 15.94 3.51
N GLU A 58 -6.06 15.32 3.11
CA GLU A 58 -4.93 16.04 2.52
C GLU A 58 -5.33 16.63 1.17
N ARG A 59 -5.25 17.97 1.03
CA ARG A 59 -5.68 18.69 -0.18
C ARG A 59 -4.53 18.92 -1.16
N ASP A 60 -3.29 18.89 -0.66
CA ASP A 60 -2.11 19.09 -1.48
C ASP A 60 -1.75 17.79 -2.23
N LEU A 61 -1.92 17.80 -3.54
CA LEU A 61 -1.64 16.64 -4.41
C LEU A 61 -0.17 16.21 -4.39
N VAL A 62 0.77 17.14 -4.17
CA VAL A 62 2.20 16.83 -4.10
C VAL A 62 2.48 16.04 -2.83
N LYS A 63 1.95 16.53 -1.69
CA LYS A 63 2.05 15.82 -0.41
C LYS A 63 1.32 14.48 -0.43
N ALA A 64 0.11 14.43 -0.97
CA ALA A 64 -0.65 13.19 -1.08
C ALA A 64 0.08 12.14 -1.93
N THR A 65 0.77 12.56 -2.99
CA THR A 65 1.60 11.66 -3.81
C THR A 65 2.84 11.17 -3.05
N GLN A 66 3.49 12.05 -2.29
CA GLN A 66 4.65 11.69 -1.47
C GLN A 66 4.25 10.71 -0.35
N LEU A 67 3.15 10.99 0.34
CA LEU A 67 2.55 10.12 1.36
C LEU A 67 2.18 8.75 0.82
N LEU A 68 1.81 8.63 -0.47
CA LEU A 68 1.53 7.35 -1.09
C LEU A 68 2.82 6.59 -1.48
N LYS A 69 3.87 7.31 -1.86
CA LYS A 69 5.12 6.73 -2.35
C LYS A 69 5.90 5.99 -1.27
N GLU A 70 5.99 6.57 -0.07
CA GLU A 70 6.71 5.97 1.07
C GLU A 70 6.18 4.58 1.47
N PRO A 71 4.87 4.40 1.73
CA PRO A 71 4.30 3.08 2.05
C PRO A 71 4.27 2.16 0.84
N GLU A 72 4.22 2.66 -0.39
CA GLU A 72 4.38 1.84 -1.59
C GLU A 72 5.79 1.24 -1.67
N GLU A 73 6.84 2.04 -1.46
CA GLU A 73 8.21 1.55 -1.39
C GLU A 73 8.40 0.55 -0.24
N GLU A 74 7.87 0.86 0.93
CA GLU A 74 7.96 -0.03 2.09
C GLU A 74 7.21 -1.34 1.86
N PHE A 75 6.03 -1.27 1.23
CA PHE A 75 5.29 -2.44 0.80
C PHE A 75 6.12 -3.29 -0.15
N TRP A 76 6.75 -2.71 -1.18
CA TRP A 76 7.58 -3.47 -2.10
C TRP A 76 8.85 -4.05 -1.45
N ARG A 77 9.47 -3.34 -0.49
CA ARG A 77 10.59 -3.89 0.31
C ARG A 77 10.13 -5.10 1.13
N SER A 78 9.01 -4.99 1.83
CA SER A 78 8.43 -6.09 2.63
C SER A 78 7.82 -7.23 1.79
N ALA A 79 7.42 -6.98 0.55
CA ALA A 79 6.97 -8.01 -0.38
C ALA A 79 8.15 -8.77 -1.02
N SER A 80 9.28 -8.09 -1.25
CA SER A 80 10.50 -8.70 -1.78
C SER A 80 11.36 -9.37 -0.70
N MET A 81 11.24 -8.95 0.55
CA MET A 81 11.88 -9.58 1.70
C MET A 81 10.80 -10.24 2.53
N ALA A 82 10.77 -11.57 2.56
CA ALA A 82 9.88 -12.41 3.38
C ALA A 82 10.06 -12.20 4.90
N VAL A 83 9.94 -10.97 5.38
CA VAL A 83 10.19 -10.59 6.76
C VAL A 83 8.84 -10.42 7.41
N CYS A 84 8.32 -11.55 7.89
CA CYS A 84 7.66 -11.53 9.18
C CYS A 84 8.69 -11.01 10.18
N LEU A 85 8.74 -9.69 10.42
CA LEU A 85 9.55 -9.18 11.53
C LEU A 85 8.98 -9.78 12.83
N PRO A 86 9.87 -10.22 13.75
CA PRO A 86 9.52 -10.91 14.98
C PRO A 86 8.55 -10.14 15.87
#